data_AF-A0A6V8NN25-F1
#
_entry.id   AF-A0A6V8NN25-F1
#
_cell.length_a   1.000
_cell.length_b   1.000
_cell.length_c   1.000
_cell.angle_alpha   90.00
_cell.angle_beta   90.00
_cell.angle_gamma   90.00
#
_symmetry.space_group_name_H-M   'P 1'
#
loop_
_entity.id
_entity.type
_entity.pdbx_description
1 polymer ?
#
loop_
_entity_poly.entity_id
_entity_poly.type
_entity_poly.pdbx_seq_one_letter_code
_entity_poly.pdbx_strand_id
1 'polypeptide(L)' 'AGVRLKRLGIPDVYSVIGYPEDLYAKYGIDIDGIIKAIKEMLEK' A
#
# COMPACT_ATOMS: atom_id res chain seq x y z
N ALA A 1 0.90 26.47 -0.93
CA ALA A 1 1.77 25.27 -0.86
C ALA A 1 0.90 24.04 -1.05
N GLY A 2 1.31 23.07 -1.87
CA GLY A 2 0.58 21.82 -2.07
C GLY A 2 1.06 20.72 -1.10
N VAL A 3 0.19 19.74 -0.80
CA VAL A 3 0.52 18.56 0.01
C VAL A 3 0.62 17.34 -0.89
N ARG A 4 1.66 16.52 -0.73
CA ARG A 4 1.82 15.26 -1.48
C ARG A 4 1.05 14.14 -0.77
N LEU A 5 0.15 13.48 -1.50
CA LEU A 5 -0.64 12.35 -1.02
C LEU A 5 -0.41 11.15 -1.93
N LYS A 6 -0.29 9.95 -1.34
CA LYS A 6 -0.25 8.67 -2.07
C LYS A 6 -1.38 7.82 -1.53
N ARG A 7 -2.25 7.33 -2.42
CA ARG A 7 -3.32 6.42 -2.07
C ARG A 7 -2.73 5.02 -1.90
N LEU A 8 -2.91 4.45 -0.72
CA LEU A 8 -2.59 3.05 -0.43
C LEU A 8 -3.89 2.29 -0.20
N GLY A 9 -3.99 1.09 -0.75
CA GLY A 9 -5.23 0.32 -0.71
C GLY A 9 -5.27 -0.75 -1.78
N ILE A 10 -6.39 -1.48 -1.80
CA ILE A 10 -6.65 -2.48 -2.84
C ILE A 10 -6.95 -1.75 -4.16
N PRO A 11 -6.28 -2.11 -5.27
CA PRO A 11 -6.60 -1.57 -6.58
C PRO A 11 -7.99 -2.02 -7.04
N ASP A 12 -8.50 -1.39 -8.09
CA ASP A 12 -9.83 -1.70 -8.65
C ASP A 12 -9.82 -3.03 -9.44
N VAL A 13 -9.67 -4.13 -8.70
CA VAL A 13 -9.62 -5.51 -9.21
C VAL A 13 -10.23 -6.46 -8.18
N TYR A 14 -10.72 -7.61 -8.64
CA TYR A 14 -11.11 -8.68 -7.73
C TYR A 14 -9.90 -9.23 -6.98
N SER A 15 -10.08 -9.47 -5.68
CA SER A 15 -9.06 -10.08 -4.85
C SER A 15 -9.15 -11.61 -4.87
N VAL A 16 -8.10 -12.26 -4.36
CA VAL A 16 -8.10 -13.69 -4.12
C VAL A 16 -8.69 -13.96 -2.73
N ILE A 17 -9.24 -15.16 -2.52
CA ILE A 17 -9.70 -15.58 -1.20
C ILE A 17 -8.48 -16.10 -0.43
N GLY A 18 -8.25 -15.58 0.77
CA GLY A 18 -7.11 -15.94 1.61
C GLY A 18 -7.19 -15.28 2.98
N TYR A 19 -6.15 -15.46 3.79
CA TYR A 19 -6.08 -14.81 5.10
C TYR A 19 -5.87 -13.30 4.94
N PRO A 20 -6.43 -12.48 5.86
CA PRO A 20 -6.26 -11.03 5.82
C PRO A 20 -4.79 -10.60 5.77
N GLU A 21 -3.91 -11.26 6.51
CA GLU A 21 -2.48 -10.94 6.59
C GLU A 21 -1.78 -11.10 5.23
N ASP A 22 -2.06 -12.19 4.52
CA ASP A 22 -1.53 -12.44 3.18
C ASP A 22 -2.03 -11.40 2.18
N LEU A 23 -3.31 -11.02 2.27
CA LEU A 23 -3.88 -9.98 1.43
C LEU A 23 -3.25 -8.62 1.72
N TYR A 24 -3.02 -8.31 2.99
CA TYR A 24 -2.41 -7.04 3.39
C TYR A 24 -0.98 -6.91 2.87
N ALA A 25 -0.17 -7.97 3.03
CA ALA A 25 1.17 -8.04 2.46
C ALA A 25 1.16 -7.94 0.93
N LYS A 26 0.25 -8.66 0.27
CA LYS A 26 0.10 -8.64 -1.21
C LYS A 26 -0.19 -7.24 -1.75
N TYR A 27 -1.06 -6.48 -1.09
CA TYR A 27 -1.43 -5.13 -1.50
C TYR A 27 -0.54 -4.05 -0.88
N GLY A 28 0.46 -4.43 -0.08
CA GLY A 28 1.39 -3.50 0.57
C GLY A 28 0.70 -2.54 1.55
N ILE A 29 -0.40 -2.98 2.16
CA ILE A 29 -1.14 -2.25 3.20
C ILE A 29 -0.78 -2.72 4.61
N ASP A 30 0.21 -3.59 4.72
CA ASP A 30 0.87 -3.94 5.97
C ASP A 30 1.96 -2.89 6.34
N ILE A 31 2.59 -3.08 7.51
CA ILE A 31 3.59 -2.15 8.05
C ILE A 31 4.78 -1.97 7.10
N ASP A 32 5.33 -3.06 6.55
CA ASP A 32 6.47 -3.00 5.64
C ASP A 32 6.09 -2.33 4.31
N GLY A 33 4.88 -2.62 3.80
CA GLY A 33 4.33 -1.97 2.62
C GLY A 33 4.16 -0.45 2.79
N ILE A 34 3.65 0.00 3.95
CA ILE A 34 3.51 1.42 4.29
C ILE A 34 4.90 2.08 4.38
N ILE A 35 5.86 1.47 5.07
CA ILE A 35 7.23 2.01 5.19
C ILE A 35 7.87 2.17 3.82
N LYS A 36 7.72 1.18 2.94
CA LYS A 36 8.21 1.26 1.56
C LYS A 36 7.54 2.40 0.80
N ALA A 37 6.22 2.51 0.91
CA ALA A 37 5.46 3.57 0.23
C ALA A 37 5.89 4.98 0.66
N ILE A 38 6.23 5.17 1.95
CA ILE A 38 6.77 6.41 2.50
C ILE A 38 8.15 6.71 1.92
N LYS A 39 9.07 5.73 1.89
CA LYS A 39 10.41 5.91 1.32
C LYS A 39 10.33 6.36 -0.14
N GLU A 40 9.49 5.70 -0.94
CA GLU A 40 9.26 6.08 -2.34
C GLU A 40 8.67 7.49 -2.53
N MET A 41 7.90 7.99 -1.55
CA MET A 41 7.38 9.37 -1.59
C MET A 41 8.41 10.44 -1.20
N LEU A 42 9.45 10.06 -0.45
CA LEU A 42 10.51 10.97 -0.02
C LEU A 42 11.66 11.02 -1.04
N GLU A 43 11.92 9.91 -1.73
CA GLU A 43 12.95 9.82 -2.78
C GLU A 43 12.53 10.45 -4.12
N LYS A 44 11.25 10.75 -4.30
CA LYS A 44 10.70 11.54 -5.42
C LYS A 44 10.33 12.95 -4.98
#